data_AF-A0A958J5M8-F1
#
_entry.id   AF-A0A958J5M8-F1
#
_cell.length_a   1.000
_cell.length_b   1.000
_cell.length_c   1.000
_cell.angle_alpha   90.00
_cell.angle_beta   90.00
_cell.angle_gamma   90.00
#
_symmetry.space_group_name_H-M   'P 1'
#
loop_
_entity.id
_entity.type
_entity.pdbx_description
1 polymer ?
#
loop_
_entity_poly.entity_id
_entity_poly.type
_entity_poly.pdbx_seq_one_letter_code
_entity_poly.pdbx_strand_id
1 'polypeptide(L)'
;SFERFQFWFRPFGDFWVAFWGMTFCNCIAPLSLWIKPLRTNIAFLFVLSIVINIGMWLERFNIIFTSLAREFIPAAWGGYNFSWIEFGITIGAFGWFGMWMTLFIKFFPAVAIAEMKEILPYPVRDQSKAHH
;
A
#
# COMPACT_ATOMS: atom_id res chain seq x y z
N SER A 1 -8.62 3.45 34.08
CA SER A 1 -7.17 3.75 34.22
C SER A 1 -6.24 2.90 33.36
N PHE A 2 -6.66 1.76 32.80
CA PHE A 2 -5.84 0.98 31.86
C PHE A 2 -5.81 1.58 30.43
N GLU A 3 -6.93 2.11 29.94
CA GLU A 3 -7.02 2.73 28.59
C GLU A 3 -6.09 3.95 28.44
N ARG A 4 -5.97 4.78 29.48
CA ARG A 4 -5.09 5.97 29.47
C ARG A 4 -3.61 5.57 29.44
N PHE A 5 -3.24 4.47 30.07
CA PHE A 5 -1.88 3.93 30.06
C PHE A 5 -1.55 3.31 28.70
N GLN A 6 -2.51 2.63 28.05
CA GLN A 6 -2.35 2.11 26.68
C GLN A 6 -2.21 3.24 25.64
N PHE A 7 -2.92 4.35 25.84
CA PHE A 7 -2.85 5.53 24.98
C PHE A 7 -1.50 6.26 25.07
N TRP A 8 -0.90 6.33 26.27
CA TRP A 8 0.42 6.94 26.48
C TRP A 8 1.59 6.03 26.08
N PHE A 9 1.42 4.71 26.13
CA PHE A 9 2.46 3.75 25.76
C PHE A 9 2.61 3.60 24.22
N ARG A 10 1.57 3.90 23.44
CA ARG A 10 1.63 3.89 21.96
C ARG A 10 2.61 4.91 21.36
N PRO A 11 2.64 6.18 21.82
CA PRO A 11 3.58 7.18 21.33
C PRO A 11 4.95 7.22 22.05
N PHE A 12 5.09 6.63 23.25
CA PHE A 12 6.33 6.70 24.06
C PHE A 12 6.94 5.35 24.47
N GLY A 13 6.37 4.21 24.08
CA GLY A 13 6.93 2.86 24.34
C GLY A 13 7.91 2.39 23.26
N ASP A 14 8.46 1.17 23.41
CA ASP A 14 9.45 0.53 22.51
C ASP A 14 9.11 0.57 20.99
N PHE A 15 7.83 0.76 20.61
CA PHE A 15 7.36 0.78 19.22
C PHE A 15 7.07 2.18 18.66
N TRP A 16 7.59 3.24 19.28
CA TRP A 16 7.30 4.63 18.89
C TRP A 16 7.61 4.92 17.41
N VAL A 17 8.71 4.38 16.87
CA VAL A 17 9.12 4.57 15.46
C VAL A 17 8.05 4.03 14.50
N ALA A 18 7.43 2.89 14.82
CA ALA A 18 6.38 2.29 13.99
C ALA A 18 5.08 3.11 14.02
N PHE A 19 4.75 3.71 15.18
CA PHE A 19 3.58 4.58 15.33
C PHE A 19 3.74 5.93 14.60
N TRP A 20 4.90 6.57 14.72
CA TRP A 20 5.21 7.80 14.00
C TRP A 20 5.38 7.57 12.50
N GLY A 21 5.97 6.44 12.10
CA GLY A 21 6.06 6.02 10.70
C GLY A 21 4.67 5.83 10.08
N MET A 22 3.76 5.13 10.77
CA MET A 22 2.37 4.97 10.34
C MET A 22 1.64 6.31 10.20
N THR A 23 1.76 7.19 11.20
CA THR A 23 1.06 8.49 11.23
C THR A 23 1.58 9.43 10.14
N PHE A 24 2.90 9.48 9.95
CA PHE A 24 3.50 10.25 8.85
C PHE A 24 3.03 9.72 7.49
N CYS A 25 3.06 8.40 7.32
CA CYS A 25 2.74 7.79 6.04
C CYS A 25 1.24 7.85 5.69
N ASN A 26 0.34 7.78 6.67
CA ASN A 26 -1.11 7.83 6.42
C ASN A 26 -1.71 9.24 6.50
N CYS A 27 -1.12 10.18 7.25
CA CYS A 27 -1.65 11.55 7.33
C CYS A 27 -0.97 12.50 6.35
N ILE A 28 0.36 12.40 6.17
CA ILE A 28 1.11 13.37 5.34
C ILE A 28 1.14 12.95 3.87
N ALA A 29 1.19 11.65 3.58
CA ALA A 29 1.17 11.18 2.19
C ALA A 29 -0.10 11.61 1.42
N PRO A 30 -1.34 11.42 1.94
CA PRO A 30 -2.52 11.92 1.22
C PRO A 30 -2.64 13.45 1.24
N LEU A 31 -2.09 14.14 2.25
CA LEU A 31 -2.05 15.60 2.28
C LEU A 31 -1.22 16.17 1.12
N SER A 32 -0.17 15.46 0.70
CA SER A 32 0.67 15.87 -0.44
C SER A 32 -0.08 15.90 -1.78
N LEU A 33 -1.21 15.18 -1.92
CA LEU A 33 -2.04 15.16 -3.13
C LEU A 33 -2.87 16.43 -3.33
N TRP A 34 -3.00 17.28 -2.31
CA TRP A 34 -3.69 18.56 -2.40
C TRP A 34 -2.93 19.58 -3.28
N ILE A 35 -1.63 19.34 -3.47
CA ILE A 35 -0.74 20.21 -4.23
C ILE A 35 -0.79 19.80 -5.71
N LYS A 36 -1.41 20.65 -6.55
CA LYS A 36 -1.57 20.41 -8.00
C LYS A 36 -0.29 19.92 -8.73
N PRO A 37 0.90 20.52 -8.55
CA PRO A 37 2.09 20.05 -9.26
C PRO A 37 2.57 18.66 -8.83
N LEU A 38 2.26 18.23 -7.60
CA LEU A 38 2.62 16.90 -7.11
C LEU A 38 1.67 15.83 -7.66
N ARG A 39 0.38 16.14 -7.82
CA ARG A 39 -0.61 15.21 -8.39
C ARG A 39 -0.46 14.98 -9.89
N THR A 40 0.13 15.90 -10.64
CA THR A 40 0.32 15.75 -12.09
C THR A 40 1.63 15.03 -12.44
N ASN A 41 2.52 14.82 -11.45
CA ASN A 41 3.79 14.14 -11.67
C ASN A 41 3.64 12.62 -11.43
N ILE A 42 3.67 11.84 -12.51
CA ILE A 42 3.56 10.37 -12.50
C ILE A 42 4.65 9.73 -11.62
N ALA A 43 5.89 10.22 -11.67
CA ALA A 43 6.97 9.67 -10.86
C ALA A 43 6.72 9.89 -9.36
N PHE A 44 6.20 11.07 -8.99
CA PHE A 44 5.82 11.37 -7.61
C PHE A 44 4.67 10.47 -7.15
N LEU A 45 3.62 10.32 -7.96
CA LEU A 45 2.48 9.44 -7.65
C LEU A 45 2.90 7.98 -7.48
N PHE A 46 3.87 7.50 -8.28
CA PHE A 46 4.37 6.13 -8.15
C PHE A 46 5.14 5.91 -6.84
N VAL A 47 6.04 6.83 -6.48
CA VAL A 47 6.74 6.74 -5.19
C VAL A 47 5.76 6.87 -4.03
N LEU A 48 4.78 7.78 -4.14
CA LEU A 48 3.76 7.99 -3.12
C LEU A 48 2.89 6.75 -2.90
N SER A 49 2.52 6.02 -3.96
CA SER A 49 1.71 4.81 -3.83
C SER A 49 2.46 3.69 -3.10
N ILE A 50 3.76 3.52 -3.36
CA ILE A 50 4.62 2.58 -2.62
C ILE A 50 4.67 2.97 -1.14
N VAL A 51 4.90 4.26 -0.86
CA VAL A 51 4.98 4.80 0.50
C VAL A 51 3.67 4.54 1.25
N ILE A 52 2.51 4.87 0.66
CA ILE A 52 1.19 4.62 1.28
C ILE A 52 0.97 3.13 1.52
N ASN A 53 1.34 2.25 0.57
CA ASN A 53 1.18 0.81 0.74
C ASN A 53 1.99 0.29 1.93
N ILE A 54 3.25 0.73 2.06
CA ILE A 54 4.11 0.42 3.21
C ILE A 54 3.51 1.00 4.51
N GLY A 55 2.97 2.22 4.46
CA GLY A 55 2.33 2.88 5.61
C GLY A 55 1.11 2.11 6.14
N MET A 56 0.25 1.63 5.25
CA MET A 56 -0.90 0.78 5.58
C MET A 56 -0.47 -0.58 6.13
N TRP A 57 0.60 -1.15 5.58
CA TRP A 57 1.15 -2.40 6.09
C TRP A 57 1.74 -2.23 7.50
N LEU A 58 2.50 -1.15 7.73
CA LEU A 58 3.00 -0.78 9.06
C LEU A 58 1.87 -0.51 10.06
N GLU A 59 0.72 0.03 9.61
CA GLU A 59 -0.45 0.18 10.47
C GLU A 59 -0.88 -1.15 11.07
N ARG A 60 -1.10 -2.14 10.19
CA ARG A 60 -1.52 -3.48 10.56
C ARG A 60 -0.47 -4.19 11.42
N PHE A 61 0.80 -4.08 11.06
CA PHE A 61 1.89 -4.64 11.85
C PHE A 61 1.92 -4.08 13.28
N ASN A 62 1.78 -2.76 13.42
CA ASN A 62 1.80 -2.09 14.72
C ASN A 62 0.61 -2.50 15.61
N ILE A 63 -0.62 -2.59 15.06
CA ILE A 63 -1.80 -3.01 15.81
C ILE A 63 -1.62 -4.44 16.37
N ILE A 64 -1.15 -5.37 15.53
CA ILE A 64 -0.99 -6.78 15.91
C ILE A 64 0.10 -6.92 16.98
N PHE A 65 1.26 -6.30 16.74
CA PHE A 65 2.40 -6.42 17.64
C PHE A 65 2.14 -5.77 19.00
N THR A 66 1.61 -4.55 19.02
CA THR A 66 1.29 -3.87 20.28
C THR A 66 0.21 -4.57 21.08
N SER A 67 -0.71 -5.29 20.42
CA SER A 67 -1.70 -6.13 21.09
C SER A 67 -1.07 -7.39 21.70
N LEU A 68 -0.06 -7.98 21.05
CA LEU A 68 0.62 -9.20 21.51
C LEU A 68 1.60 -8.93 22.67
N ALA A 69 2.30 -7.79 22.63
CA ALA A 69 3.26 -7.41 23.68
C ALA A 69 2.59 -7.08 25.03
N ARG A 70 1.29 -6.76 25.03
CA ARG A 70 0.52 -6.33 26.21
C ARG A 70 -0.78 -7.12 26.32
N GLU A 71 -0.63 -8.40 26.59
CA GLU A 71 -1.76 -9.26 26.96
C GLU A 71 -2.34 -8.88 28.34
N PHE A 72 -3.58 -9.33 28.60
CA PHE A 72 -4.38 -9.01 29.80
C PHE A 72 -3.70 -9.40 31.13
N ILE A 73 -2.71 -10.30 31.09
CA ILE A 73 -1.99 -10.81 32.26
C ILE A 73 -0.58 -10.19 32.29
N PRO A 74 -0.23 -9.41 33.33
CA PRO A 74 1.06 -8.71 33.41
C PRO A 74 2.29 -9.64 33.51
N ALA A 75 2.11 -10.91 33.85
CA ALA A 75 3.18 -11.92 33.89
C ALA A 75 3.54 -12.51 32.51
N ALA A 76 2.70 -12.29 31.48
CA ALA A 76 2.89 -12.79 30.12
C ALA A 76 3.47 -11.73 29.16
N TRP A 77 3.95 -10.60 29.69
CA TRP A 77 4.57 -9.56 28.86
C TRP A 77 5.90 -10.07 28.30
N GLY A 78 5.85 -10.53 27.05
CA GLY A 78 7.00 -10.96 26.28
C GLY A 78 7.29 -9.98 25.15
N GLY A 79 8.54 -9.58 24.99
CA GLY A 79 9.00 -8.87 23.79
C GLY A 79 9.06 -9.85 22.63
N TYR A 80 8.23 -9.63 21.59
CA TYR A 80 8.38 -10.38 20.35
C TYR A 80 9.69 -9.96 19.67
N ASN A 81 10.58 -10.92 19.43
CA ASN A 81 11.85 -10.66 18.76
C ASN A 81 11.64 -10.82 17.26
N PHE A 82 11.94 -9.77 16.50
CA PHE A 82 11.79 -9.76 15.05
C PHE A 82 12.70 -10.82 14.41
N SER A 83 12.10 -11.83 13.76
CA SER A 83 12.84 -12.86 13.03
C SER A 83 13.01 -12.46 11.57
N TRP A 84 14.23 -12.52 11.05
CA TRP A 84 14.54 -12.26 9.64
C TRP A 84 13.75 -13.14 8.67
N ILE A 85 13.33 -14.33 9.13
CA ILE A 85 12.53 -15.28 8.35
C ILE A 85 11.14 -14.70 8.03
N GLU A 86 10.52 -13.99 8.98
CA GLU A 86 9.19 -13.36 8.79
C GLU A 86 9.23 -12.31 7.68
N PHE A 87 10.31 -11.52 7.63
CA PHE A 87 10.54 -10.55 6.57
C PHE A 87 10.76 -11.22 5.22
N GLY A 88 11.53 -12.32 5.19
CA GLY A 88 11.75 -13.13 4.00
C GLY A 88 10.45 -13.73 3.43
N ILE A 89 9.56 -14.23 4.29
CA ILE A 89 8.25 -14.75 3.88
C ILE A 89 7.37 -13.62 3.32
N THR A 90 7.40 -12.43 3.94
CA THR A 90 6.64 -11.27 3.48
C THR A 90 7.10 -10.82 2.08
N ILE A 91 8.41 -10.66 1.87
CA ILE A 91 8.96 -10.33 0.54
C ILE A 91 8.68 -11.45 -0.46
N GLY A 92 8.81 -12.71 -0.03
CA GLY A 92 8.50 -13.88 -0.85
C GLY A 92 7.05 -13.88 -1.33
N ALA A 93 6.09 -13.49 -0.48
CA ALA A 93 4.68 -13.37 -0.86
C ALA A 93 4.45 -12.27 -1.91
N PHE A 94 5.11 -11.11 -1.79
CA PHE A 94 5.06 -10.05 -2.82
C PHE A 94 5.67 -10.53 -4.15
N GLY A 95 6.80 -11.23 -4.10
CA GLY A 95 7.43 -11.82 -5.29
C GLY A 95 6.56 -12.89 -5.95
N TRP A 96 5.93 -13.75 -5.15
CA TRP A 96 5.00 -14.78 -5.62
C TRP A 96 3.78 -14.14 -6.29
N PHE A 97 3.15 -13.17 -5.64
CA PHE A 97 2.03 -12.41 -6.24
C PHE A 97 2.44 -11.74 -7.55
N GLY A 98 3.61 -11.07 -7.58
CA GLY A 98 4.13 -10.43 -8.78
C GLY A 98 4.39 -11.41 -9.92
N MET A 99 4.95 -12.58 -9.61
CA MET A 99 5.17 -13.66 -10.58
C MET A 99 3.84 -14.12 -11.20
N TRP A 100 2.84 -14.44 -10.38
CA TRP A 100 1.53 -14.88 -10.86
C TRP A 100 0.79 -13.80 -11.66
N MET A 101 0.88 -12.54 -11.22
CA MET A 101 0.27 -11.40 -11.90
C MET A 101 0.93 -11.16 -13.28
N THR A 102 2.25 -11.33 -13.39
CA THR A 102 2.96 -11.25 -14.68
C THR A 102 2.59 -12.40 -15.61
N LEU A 103 2.44 -13.62 -15.09
CA LEU A 103 1.94 -14.77 -15.85
C LEU A 103 0.50 -14.52 -16.34
N PHE A 104 -0.36 -13.97 -15.50
CA PHE A 104 -1.74 -13.64 -15.87
C PHE A 104 -1.78 -12.63 -17.04
N ILE A 105 -1.01 -11.54 -16.98
CA ILE A 105 -0.92 -10.56 -18.07
C ILE A 105 -0.36 -11.16 -19.36
N LYS A 106 0.50 -12.17 -19.26
CA LYS A 106 1.07 -12.87 -20.42
C LYS A 106 0.06 -13.80 -21.09
N PHE A 107 -0.78 -14.49 -20.32
CA PHE A 107 -1.73 -15.47 -20.85
C PHE A 107 -3.11 -14.88 -21.16
N PHE A 108 -3.53 -13.84 -20.45
CA PHE A 108 -4.83 -13.19 -20.60
C PHE A 108 -4.68 -11.71 -20.96
N PRO A 109 -5.55 -11.16 -21.83
CA PRO A 109 -5.53 -9.73 -22.13
C PRO A 109 -5.88 -8.95 -20.87
N ALA A 110 -4.93 -8.12 -20.40
CA ALA A 110 -5.09 -7.32 -19.18
C ALA A 110 -6.17 -6.22 -19.31
N VAL A 111 -6.63 -5.91 -20.52
CA VAL A 111 -7.65 -4.90 -20.80
C VAL A 111 -8.86 -5.59 -21.43
N ALA A 112 -10.05 -5.27 -20.92
CA ALA A 112 -11.31 -5.74 -21.48
C ALA A 112 -11.54 -5.10 -22.86
N ILE A 113 -11.32 -5.87 -23.93
CA ILE A 113 -11.47 -5.41 -25.32
C ILE A 113 -12.93 -5.03 -25.63
N ALA A 114 -13.89 -5.66 -24.95
CA ALA A 114 -15.32 -5.34 -25.08
C ALA A 114 -15.60 -3.88 -24.69
N GLU A 115 -15.13 -3.45 -23.52
CA GLU A 115 -15.28 -2.08 -23.01
C GLU A 115 -14.57 -1.05 -23.91
N MET A 116 -13.36 -1.38 -24.38
CA MET A 116 -12.59 -0.49 -25.26
C MET A 116 -13.30 -0.22 -26.59
N LYS A 117 -14.09 -1.17 -27.10
CA LYS A 117 -14.83 -1.02 -28.36
C LYS A 117 -16.05 -0.09 -28.24
N GLU A 118 -16.63 0.07 -27.06
CA GLU A 118 -17.75 1.01 -26.84
C GLU A 118 -17.27 2.47 -26.76
N ILE A 119 -16.05 2.68 -26.28
CA ILE A 119 -15.47 4.02 -26.09
C ILE A 119 -14.83 4.54 -27.39
N LEU A 120 -14.40 3.65 -28.29
CA LEU A 120 -13.74 4.04 -29.53
C LEU A 120 -14.75 4.61 -30.54
N PRO A 121 -14.55 5.84 -31.04
CA PRO A 121 -15.37 6.37 -32.12
C PRO A 121 -15.22 5.51 -33.38
N TYR A 122 -16.32 5.31 -34.10
CA TYR A 122 -16.30 4.51 -35.33
C TYR A 122 -15.26 5.08 -36.32
N PRO A 123 -14.47 4.24 -37.01
CA PRO A 123 -13.53 4.70 -38.01
C PRO A 123 -14.32 5.31 -39.19
N VAL A 124 -14.47 6.63 -39.17
CA VAL A 124 -15.04 7.40 -40.28
C VAL A 124 -14.10 7.24 -41.46
N ARG A 125 -14.56 6.56 -42.52
CA ARG A 125 -13.81 6.45 -43.76
C ARG A 125 -13.66 7.86 -44.34
N ASP A 126 -12.44 8.38 -44.34
CA ASP A 126 -12.12 9.66 -44.95
C ASP A 126 -12.42 9.59 -46.46
N GLN A 127 -13.57 10.14 -46.86
CA GLN A 127 -14.02 10.17 -48.25
C GLN A 127 -13.18 11.11 -49.13
N SER A 128 -12.26 11.90 -48.55
CA SER A 128 -11.43 12.84 -49.31
C SER A 128 -10.43 12.16 -50.27
N LYS A 129 -10.14 10.86 -50.11
CA LYS A 129 -9.16 10.13 -50.95
C LYS A 129 -9.77 9.31 -52.09
N ALA A 130 -11.10 9.33 -52.26
CA ALA A 130 -11.78 8.56 -53.31
C ALA A 130 -12.04 9.36 -54.61
N HIS A 131 -11.65 10.63 -54.64
CA HIS A 131 -11.91 11.58 -55.74
C HIS A 131 -10.64 12.16 -56.36
N HIS A 132 -9.55 11.37 -56.44
CA HIS A 132 -8.36 11.70 -57.23
C HIS A 132 -7.93 10.50 -58.06
#